data_AF-A0A957PN24-F1
#
_entry.id   AF-A0A957PN24-F1
#
_cell.length_a   1.000
_cell.length_b   1.000
_cell.length_c   1.000
_cell.angle_alpha   90.00
_cell.angle_beta   90.00
_cell.angle_gamma   90.00
#
_symmetry.space_group_name_H-M   'P 1'
#
loop_
_entity.id
_entity.type
_entity.pdbx_description
1 polymer ?
#
loop_
_entity_poly.entity_id
_entity_poly.type
_entity_poly.pdbx_seq_one_letter_code
_entity_poly.pdbx_strand_id
1 'polypeptide(L)'
;MLHIHSGVPVTVENVSIRHGNPGPGANGGGILTELTARLTISNSQLISNSALSGGAIYGVGRVTLHHSLVEDNSGGGLTNSGGLLTLNDVTVRNNRGGYGVRNQEIGALFYTDGVVENNQSGGIYNGRASANLSHIKIASNGGSGIYSTGEVLTRLTISQSQILSNTAASGAGISSQGVGARATILDTQISHNMAANAGGGIFNNGIMEISGSTLDHNAAAAGGGLQHFGGTLTLTNSTLSQNSAGDNGGGLYIGASATVKSSTLYANRAEGSGSALFVDESELIMGNTIVARADMAANCANSSGVINSAGYNLDSGS
;
A
#
# COMPACT_ATOMS: atom_id res chain seq x y z
N MET A 1 -6.69 23.37 19.67
CA MET A 1 -5.48 22.73 19.11
C MET A 1 -4.39 22.78 20.17
N LEU A 2 -3.73 21.65 20.43
CA LEU A 2 -2.54 21.59 21.29
C LEU A 2 -1.28 21.76 20.43
N HIS A 3 -0.43 22.72 20.75
CA HIS A 3 0.85 22.91 20.07
C HIS A 3 2.00 22.53 21.01
N ILE A 4 2.82 21.57 20.60
CA ILE A 4 3.94 21.03 21.39
C ILE A 4 5.24 21.51 20.78
N HIS A 5 5.91 22.39 21.52
CA HIS A 5 7.16 23.01 21.10
C HIS A 5 8.35 22.05 21.18
N SER A 6 9.40 22.42 20.46
CA SER A 6 10.67 21.71 20.37
C SER A 6 11.24 21.36 21.76
N GLY A 7 11.73 20.13 21.91
CA GLY A 7 12.31 19.63 23.17
C GLY A 7 11.31 19.28 24.28
N VAL A 8 10.02 19.55 24.10
CA VAL A 8 9.00 19.30 25.13
C VAL A 8 8.44 17.87 25.01
N PRO A 9 8.50 17.07 26.09
CA PRO A 9 7.76 15.82 26.19
C PRO A 9 6.34 16.04 26.70
N VAL A 10 5.36 15.41 26.07
CA VAL A 10 3.94 15.42 26.48
C VAL A 10 3.39 14.00 26.40
N THR A 11 2.66 13.61 27.44
CA THR A 11 1.88 12.36 27.49
C THR A 11 0.41 12.70 27.62
N VAL A 12 -0.43 12.02 26.85
CA VAL A 12 -1.88 12.19 26.79
C VAL A 12 -2.54 10.83 26.97
N GLU A 13 -3.35 10.63 28.01
CA GLU A 13 -3.95 9.32 28.31
C GLU A 13 -5.42 9.42 28.65
N ASN A 14 -6.23 8.51 28.12
CA ASN A 14 -7.66 8.39 28.43
C ASN A 14 -8.46 9.68 28.15
N VAL A 15 -8.11 10.40 27.08
CA VAL A 15 -8.81 11.63 26.70
C VAL A 15 -9.40 11.56 25.29
N SER A 16 -10.32 12.49 25.03
CA SER A 16 -10.79 12.77 23.67
C SER A 16 -10.40 14.19 23.26
N ILE A 17 -9.70 14.31 22.14
CA ILE A 17 -9.33 15.59 21.50
C ILE A 17 -10.24 15.77 20.31
N ARG A 18 -11.12 16.78 20.39
CA ARG A 18 -12.18 16.99 19.41
C ARG A 18 -12.28 18.43 18.94
N HIS A 19 -12.77 18.61 17.71
CA HIS A 19 -13.13 19.91 17.13
C HIS A 19 -11.99 20.93 17.10
N GLY A 20 -10.74 20.47 17.13
CA GLY A 20 -9.58 21.31 16.93
C GLY A 20 -9.58 21.89 15.52
N ASN A 21 -9.40 23.20 15.41
CA ASN A 21 -9.30 23.92 14.13
C ASN A 21 -8.36 25.12 14.32
N PRO A 22 -7.13 25.08 13.77
CA PRO A 22 -6.16 26.17 13.88
C PRO A 22 -6.41 27.33 12.90
N GLY A 23 -7.44 27.22 12.07
CA GLY A 23 -7.78 28.20 11.04
C GLY A 23 -7.27 27.81 9.65
N PRO A 24 -7.63 28.60 8.63
CA PRO A 24 -7.37 28.29 7.23
C PRO A 24 -5.87 28.14 6.93
N GLY A 25 -5.51 27.10 6.18
CA GLY A 25 -4.14 26.83 5.74
C GLY A 25 -3.19 26.30 6.82
N ALA A 26 -3.62 26.22 8.08
CA ALA A 26 -2.80 25.71 9.17
C ALA A 26 -2.87 24.18 9.28
N ASN A 27 -1.80 23.58 9.80
CA ASN A 27 -1.64 22.13 9.98
C ASN A 27 -1.97 21.71 11.42
N GLY A 28 -2.29 20.43 11.63
CA GLY A 28 -2.43 19.83 12.95
C GLY A 28 -3.72 20.23 13.64
N GLY A 29 -4.87 19.71 13.24
CA GLY A 29 -6.17 20.19 13.73
C GLY A 29 -6.32 19.99 15.24
N GLY A 30 -6.11 18.76 15.70
CA GLY A 30 -6.06 18.41 17.11
C GLY A 30 -4.74 18.82 17.75
N ILE A 31 -3.63 18.30 17.20
CA ILE A 31 -2.29 18.47 17.75
C ILE A 31 -1.27 18.82 16.64
N LEU A 32 -0.37 19.74 16.94
CA LEU A 32 0.84 20.03 16.17
C LEU A 32 2.07 19.78 17.04
N THR A 33 3.08 19.09 16.50
CA THR A 33 4.37 18.92 17.17
C THR A 33 5.50 19.47 16.31
N GLU A 34 6.39 20.24 16.94
CA GLU A 34 7.59 20.78 16.31
C GLU A 34 8.74 19.75 16.26
N LEU A 35 9.84 20.15 15.61
CA LEU A 35 11.07 19.37 15.55
C LEU A 35 11.56 19.05 16.97
N THR A 36 11.99 17.82 17.22
CA THR A 36 12.44 17.29 18.53
C THR A 36 11.39 17.17 19.63
N ALA A 37 10.15 17.65 19.45
CA ALA A 37 9.05 17.40 20.38
C ALA A 37 8.79 15.89 20.53
N ARG A 38 8.29 15.47 21.69
CA ARG A 38 7.94 14.06 21.97
C ARG A 38 6.52 13.97 22.48
N LEU A 39 5.66 13.34 21.71
CA LEU A 39 4.26 13.13 22.05
C LEU A 39 3.98 11.64 22.19
N THR A 40 3.42 11.25 23.33
CA THR A 40 2.90 9.89 23.57
C THR A 40 1.41 9.98 23.86
N ILE A 41 0.60 9.17 23.18
CA ILE A 41 -0.85 9.13 23.34
C ILE A 41 -1.32 7.69 23.58
N SER A 42 -2.02 7.48 24.69
CA SER A 42 -2.50 6.17 25.15
C SER A 42 -4.03 6.18 25.28
N ASN A 43 -4.72 5.12 24.86
CA ASN A 43 -6.14 4.90 25.18
C ASN A 43 -7.03 6.12 24.88
N SER A 44 -6.76 6.83 23.79
CA SER A 44 -7.35 8.15 23.52
C SER A 44 -7.97 8.24 22.15
N GLN A 45 -8.79 9.26 21.95
CA GLN A 45 -9.56 9.47 20.73
C GLN A 45 -9.28 10.86 20.14
N LEU A 46 -8.90 10.94 18.87
CA LEU A 46 -8.73 12.18 18.13
C LEU A 46 -9.78 12.26 17.03
N ILE A 47 -10.88 12.97 17.31
CA ILE A 47 -12.12 12.89 16.54
C ILE A 47 -12.58 14.25 16.03
N SER A 48 -13.00 14.33 14.76
CA SER A 48 -13.63 15.54 14.19
C SER A 48 -12.78 16.81 14.31
N ASN A 49 -11.47 16.68 14.19
CA ASN A 49 -10.56 17.81 14.08
C ASN A 49 -10.35 18.18 12.61
N SER A 50 -9.97 19.43 12.35
CA SER A 50 -9.85 19.97 10.99
C SER A 50 -8.57 20.76 10.83
N ALA A 51 -7.85 20.52 9.74
CA ALA A 51 -6.68 21.29 9.32
C ALA A 51 -6.47 21.16 7.80
N LEU A 52 -5.48 21.87 7.25
CA LEU A 52 -5.01 21.64 5.89
C LEU A 52 -4.38 20.24 5.74
N SER A 53 -3.57 19.84 6.73
CA SER A 53 -2.92 18.53 6.80
C SER A 53 -2.82 18.08 8.25
N GLY A 54 -2.97 16.77 8.48
CA GLY A 54 -2.93 16.19 9.81
C GLY A 54 -4.11 16.66 10.64
N GLY A 55 -5.32 16.36 10.17
CA GLY A 55 -6.56 16.77 10.84
C GLY A 55 -6.53 16.42 12.32
N ALA A 56 -6.15 15.20 12.68
CA ALA A 56 -5.89 14.85 14.08
C ALA A 56 -4.52 15.35 14.53
N ILE A 57 -3.44 14.91 13.87
CA ILE A 57 -2.06 15.22 14.26
C ILE A 57 -1.24 15.58 13.05
N TYR A 58 -0.50 16.69 13.17
CA TYR A 58 0.65 16.98 12.31
C TYR A 58 1.93 16.87 13.13
N GLY A 59 2.74 15.85 12.82
CA GLY A 59 3.96 15.49 13.52
C GLY A 59 5.22 15.86 12.74
N VAL A 60 6.09 16.67 13.33
CA VAL A 60 7.48 16.87 12.86
C VAL A 60 8.48 16.19 13.79
N GLY A 61 8.13 16.06 15.08
CA GLY A 61 8.94 15.38 16.10
C GLY A 61 8.68 13.87 16.17
N ARG A 62 8.79 13.33 17.39
CA ARG A 62 8.46 11.93 17.68
C ARG A 62 7.02 11.85 18.18
N VAL A 63 6.19 11.07 17.51
CA VAL A 63 4.79 10.85 17.89
C VAL A 63 4.57 9.35 18.06
N THR A 64 4.07 8.94 19.23
CA THR A 64 3.72 7.55 19.54
C THR A 64 2.27 7.48 19.96
N LEU A 65 1.46 6.66 19.28
CA LEU A 65 0.08 6.37 19.64
C LEU A 65 -0.06 4.89 19.95
N HIS A 66 -0.84 4.57 20.99
CA HIS A 66 -1.16 3.21 21.39
C HIS A 66 -2.61 3.07 21.82
N HIS A 67 -3.26 1.97 21.41
CA HIS A 67 -4.64 1.62 21.77
C HIS A 67 -5.60 2.80 21.55
N SER A 68 -5.50 3.47 20.40
CA SER A 68 -6.10 4.80 20.18
C SER A 68 -6.86 4.89 18.86
N LEU A 69 -7.76 5.86 18.78
CA LEU A 69 -8.67 6.06 17.65
C LEU A 69 -8.45 7.43 17.00
N VAL A 70 -8.31 7.45 15.67
CA VAL A 70 -8.20 8.65 14.85
C VAL A 70 -9.30 8.64 13.80
N GLU A 71 -10.30 9.50 13.98
CA GLU A 71 -11.55 9.36 13.23
C GLU A 71 -12.23 10.67 12.83
N ASP A 72 -12.88 10.64 11.67
CA ASP A 72 -13.70 11.75 11.16
C ASP A 72 -12.96 13.09 11.09
N ASN A 73 -11.64 13.07 10.94
CA ASN A 73 -10.87 14.30 10.82
C ASN A 73 -10.82 14.80 9.38
N SER A 74 -10.72 16.12 9.21
CA SER A 74 -10.58 16.80 7.92
C SER A 74 -9.14 17.29 7.73
N GLY A 75 -8.58 17.10 6.53
CA GLY A 75 -7.15 17.27 6.24
C GLY A 75 -6.32 15.98 6.42
N GLY A 76 -6.99 14.83 6.38
CA GLY A 76 -6.41 13.51 6.72
C GLY A 76 -6.40 13.24 8.22
N GLY A 77 -5.92 12.05 8.60
CA GLY A 77 -5.82 11.64 10.00
C GLY A 77 -4.50 12.11 10.64
N LEU A 78 -3.44 11.36 10.35
CA LEU A 78 -2.11 11.55 10.92
C LEU A 78 -1.12 11.95 9.82
N THR A 79 -0.37 13.02 10.01
CA THR A 79 0.76 13.38 9.15
C THR A 79 2.06 13.30 9.93
N ASN A 80 3.06 12.60 9.40
CA ASN A 80 4.44 12.59 9.83
C ASN A 80 5.32 13.25 8.75
N SER A 81 5.89 14.41 9.06
CA SER A 81 6.72 15.22 8.16
C SER A 81 8.16 15.22 8.67
N GLY A 82 8.95 14.25 8.22
CA GLY A 82 10.35 14.07 8.61
C GLY A 82 10.60 13.56 10.03
N GLY A 83 9.54 13.31 10.80
CA GLY A 83 9.60 12.79 12.16
C GLY A 83 9.62 11.26 12.26
N LEU A 84 9.42 10.78 13.48
CA LEU A 84 9.18 9.37 13.78
C LEU A 84 7.75 9.18 14.28
N LEU A 85 6.95 8.45 13.52
CA LEU A 85 5.60 8.06 13.89
C LEU A 85 5.57 6.57 14.24
N THR A 86 5.17 6.26 15.46
CA THR A 86 5.00 4.89 15.95
C THR A 86 3.54 4.67 16.36
N LEU A 87 2.89 3.69 15.75
CA LEU A 87 1.49 3.36 15.97
C LEU A 87 1.41 1.89 16.37
N ASN A 88 0.76 1.60 17.50
CA ASN A 88 0.51 0.22 17.95
C ASN A 88 -0.96 0.08 18.39
N ASP A 89 -1.70 -0.84 17.80
CA ASP A 89 -3.14 -0.98 18.06
C ASP A 89 -3.87 0.37 17.91
N VAL A 90 -3.67 1.00 16.76
CA VAL A 90 -4.34 2.26 16.41
C VAL A 90 -5.36 1.98 15.31
N THR A 91 -6.52 2.60 15.41
CA THR A 91 -7.51 2.61 14.33
C THR A 91 -7.57 4.00 13.72
N VAL A 92 -7.37 4.08 12.40
CA VAL A 92 -7.43 5.33 11.62
C VAL A 92 -8.53 5.19 10.58
N ARG A 93 -9.69 5.82 10.82
CA ARG A 93 -10.86 5.63 9.95
C ARG A 93 -11.63 6.88 9.60
N ASN A 94 -12.33 6.84 8.47
CA ASN A 94 -13.27 7.88 8.03
C ASN A 94 -12.67 9.30 7.88
N ASN A 95 -11.35 9.42 7.75
CA ASN A 95 -10.72 10.73 7.60
C ASN A 95 -10.85 11.24 6.15
N ARG A 96 -11.06 12.54 6.00
CA ARG A 96 -11.38 13.21 4.73
C ARG A 96 -10.35 14.30 4.39
N GLY A 97 -10.29 14.72 3.13
CA GLY A 97 -9.37 15.76 2.67
C GLY A 97 -7.89 15.37 2.71
N GLY A 98 -7.58 14.08 2.85
CA GLY A 98 -6.23 13.55 2.96
C GLY A 98 -6.21 12.04 3.17
N TYR A 99 -5.01 11.48 3.31
CA TYR A 99 -4.82 10.06 3.65
C TYR A 99 -5.15 9.83 5.12
N GLY A 100 -5.47 8.59 5.48
CA GLY A 100 -5.57 8.18 6.88
C GLY A 100 -4.25 8.45 7.61
N VAL A 101 -3.15 7.93 7.05
CA VAL A 101 -1.79 8.17 7.53
C VAL A 101 -0.92 8.69 6.38
N ARG A 102 -0.23 9.81 6.59
CA ARG A 102 0.72 10.39 5.65
C ARG A 102 2.11 10.41 6.26
N ASN A 103 3.04 9.65 5.71
CA ASN A 103 4.45 9.63 6.06
C ASN A 103 5.26 10.25 4.92
N GLN A 104 6.02 11.30 5.20
CA GLN A 104 6.73 12.05 4.16
C GLN A 104 8.05 12.67 4.65
N GLU A 105 8.81 13.25 3.73
CA GLU A 105 10.00 14.07 4.02
C GLU A 105 11.08 13.35 4.86
N ILE A 106 11.42 12.11 4.49
CA ILE A 106 12.37 11.26 5.22
C ILE A 106 11.80 10.78 6.58
N GLY A 107 10.48 10.89 6.75
CA GLY A 107 9.79 10.35 7.91
C GLY A 107 9.92 8.83 8.04
N ALA A 108 9.94 8.36 9.28
CA ALA A 108 9.87 6.95 9.62
C ALA A 108 8.51 6.61 10.24
N LEU A 109 7.80 5.67 9.64
CA LEU A 109 6.55 5.11 10.16
C LEU A 109 6.77 3.66 10.60
N PHE A 110 6.40 3.35 11.84
CA PHE A 110 6.22 1.99 12.33
C PHE A 110 4.76 1.83 12.73
N TYR A 111 4.05 0.86 12.13
CA TYR A 111 2.65 0.61 12.41
C TYR A 111 2.40 -0.88 12.62
N THR A 112 2.02 -1.26 13.84
CA THR A 112 1.67 -2.63 14.18
C THR A 112 0.26 -2.76 14.72
N ASP A 113 -0.38 -3.90 14.45
CA ASP A 113 -1.67 -4.30 15.03
C ASP A 113 -2.81 -3.32 14.76
N GLY A 114 -2.73 -2.58 13.66
CA GLY A 114 -3.60 -1.44 13.38
C GLY A 114 -4.66 -1.67 12.31
N VAL A 115 -5.59 -0.72 12.23
CA VAL A 115 -6.62 -0.66 11.18
C VAL A 115 -6.57 0.70 10.49
N VAL A 116 -6.60 0.70 9.15
CA VAL A 116 -6.71 1.91 8.33
C VAL A 116 -7.82 1.73 7.31
N GLU A 117 -8.97 2.36 7.54
CA GLU A 117 -10.14 2.12 6.69
C GLU A 117 -10.99 3.33 6.37
N ASN A 118 -11.68 3.28 5.23
CA ASN A 118 -12.66 4.30 4.82
C ASN A 118 -12.11 5.74 4.75
N ASN A 119 -10.80 5.90 4.51
CA ASN A 119 -10.20 7.21 4.35
C ASN A 119 -10.32 7.68 2.89
N GLN A 120 -10.66 8.95 2.68
CA GLN A 120 -11.16 9.45 1.40
C GLN A 120 -10.11 9.49 0.27
N SER A 121 -8.86 9.80 0.58
CA SER A 121 -7.78 9.95 -0.43
C SER A 121 -6.76 8.81 -0.44
N GLY A 122 -6.86 7.90 0.52
CA GLY A 122 -6.13 6.63 0.57
C GLY A 122 -5.87 6.23 2.01
N GLY A 123 -5.39 5.00 2.20
CA GLY A 123 -5.06 4.50 3.53
C GLY A 123 -3.78 5.14 4.06
N ILE A 124 -2.65 4.71 3.50
CA ILE A 124 -1.32 5.15 3.90
C ILE A 124 -0.57 5.75 2.71
N TYR A 125 -0.07 6.97 2.86
CA TYR A 125 0.87 7.58 1.94
C TYR A 125 2.29 7.50 2.50
N ASN A 126 3.25 7.04 1.71
CA ASN A 126 4.67 6.96 2.05
C ASN A 126 5.51 7.64 0.96
N GLY A 127 5.75 8.94 1.11
CA GLY A 127 6.42 9.77 0.09
C GLY A 127 7.84 10.14 0.47
N ARG A 128 8.85 9.68 -0.27
CA ARG A 128 10.29 9.91 0.04
C ARG A 128 10.61 9.57 1.51
N ALA A 129 10.06 8.47 1.99
CA ALA A 129 10.02 8.11 3.41
C ALA A 129 10.08 6.58 3.60
N SER A 130 10.21 6.13 4.86
CA SER A 130 10.26 4.71 5.22
C SER A 130 9.04 4.31 6.04
N ALA A 131 8.33 3.25 5.64
CA ALA A 131 7.22 2.68 6.37
C ALA A 131 7.44 1.17 6.62
N ASN A 132 7.31 0.76 7.88
CA ASN A 132 7.30 -0.64 8.31
C ASN A 132 5.94 -0.96 8.93
N LEU A 133 5.23 -1.89 8.30
CA LEU A 133 3.85 -2.22 8.57
C LEU A 133 3.75 -3.72 8.88
N SER A 134 3.16 -4.08 10.01
CA SER A 134 2.98 -5.50 10.37
C SER A 134 1.66 -5.75 11.09
N HIS A 135 1.00 -6.88 10.83
CA HIS A 135 -0.26 -7.23 11.48
C HIS A 135 -1.35 -6.15 11.31
N ILE A 136 -1.36 -5.44 10.18
CA ILE A 136 -2.33 -4.37 9.94
C ILE A 136 -3.39 -4.76 8.92
N LYS A 137 -4.59 -4.19 9.08
CA LYS A 137 -5.66 -4.22 8.08
C LYS A 137 -5.83 -2.86 7.43
N ILE A 138 -5.68 -2.79 6.10
CA ILE A 138 -5.93 -1.58 5.31
C ILE A 138 -7.09 -1.85 4.37
N ALA A 139 -8.25 -1.23 4.59
CA ALA A 139 -9.44 -1.61 3.86
C ALA A 139 -10.35 -0.46 3.40
N SER A 140 -11.01 -0.64 2.27
CA SER A 140 -12.11 0.25 1.82
C SER A 140 -11.72 1.73 1.72
N ASN A 141 -10.45 2.04 1.44
CA ASN A 141 -10.02 3.42 1.25
C ASN A 141 -10.34 3.89 -0.18
N GLY A 142 -10.70 5.17 -0.30
CA GLY A 142 -10.80 5.86 -1.59
C GLY A 142 -9.40 6.32 -1.99
N GLY A 143 -8.88 5.87 -3.12
CA GLY A 143 -7.44 5.88 -3.42
C GLY A 143 -6.74 4.59 -2.97
N SER A 144 -5.44 4.50 -3.24
CA SER A 144 -4.67 3.30 -2.90
C SER A 144 -4.74 3.01 -1.40
N GLY A 145 -4.85 1.74 -1.03
CA GLY A 145 -4.66 1.29 0.35
C GLY A 145 -3.31 1.78 0.86
N ILE A 146 -2.25 1.56 0.07
CA ILE A 146 -0.93 2.13 0.29
C ILE A 146 -0.44 2.79 -0.99
N TYR A 147 -0.04 4.06 -0.91
CA TYR A 147 0.70 4.72 -1.97
C TYR A 147 2.12 5.05 -1.51
N SER A 148 3.11 4.31 -2.02
CA SER A 148 4.52 4.54 -1.75
C SER A 148 5.20 5.12 -2.99
N THR A 149 5.80 6.31 -2.85
CA THR A 149 6.34 7.06 -3.99
C THR A 149 7.63 7.80 -3.63
N GLY A 150 8.59 7.80 -4.55
CA GLY A 150 9.82 8.58 -4.44
C GLY A 150 11.01 7.87 -5.06
N GLU A 151 12.21 8.18 -4.57
CA GLU A 151 13.46 7.65 -5.13
C GLU A 151 14.10 6.62 -4.21
N VAL A 152 15.42 6.44 -4.30
CA VAL A 152 16.24 5.39 -3.66
C VAL A 152 16.06 5.27 -2.14
N LEU A 153 15.66 6.36 -1.46
CA LEU A 153 15.44 6.37 -0.01
C LEU A 153 14.04 5.89 0.41
N THR A 154 13.12 5.74 -0.54
CA THR A 154 11.75 5.34 -0.24
C THR A 154 11.68 3.84 0.02
N ARG A 155 11.21 3.47 1.20
CA ARG A 155 11.11 2.06 1.63
C ARG A 155 9.72 1.76 2.16
N LEU A 156 9.16 0.65 1.71
CA LEU A 156 7.93 0.09 2.22
C LEU A 156 8.19 -1.37 2.58
N THR A 157 7.95 -1.74 3.83
CA THR A 157 7.98 -3.14 4.29
C THR A 157 6.62 -3.46 4.88
N ILE A 158 6.01 -4.53 4.38
CA ILE A 158 4.71 -5.02 4.83
C ILE A 158 4.87 -6.49 5.19
N SER A 159 4.37 -6.89 6.36
CA SER A 159 4.41 -8.28 6.82
C SER A 159 3.11 -8.69 7.49
N GLN A 160 2.66 -9.92 7.30
CA GLN A 160 1.56 -10.53 8.06
C GLN A 160 0.29 -9.65 8.10
N SER A 161 -0.04 -9.01 6.97
CA SER A 161 -1.06 -7.95 6.90
C SER A 161 -2.17 -8.27 5.90
N GLN A 162 -3.23 -7.47 5.90
CA GLN A 162 -4.37 -7.57 5.00
C GLN A 162 -4.65 -6.24 4.31
N ILE A 163 -4.69 -6.22 2.99
CA ILE A 163 -5.00 -5.04 2.16
C ILE A 163 -6.20 -5.36 1.29
N LEU A 164 -7.36 -4.82 1.67
CA LEU A 164 -8.65 -5.35 1.24
C LEU A 164 -9.57 -4.28 0.63
N SER A 165 -10.19 -4.55 -0.51
CA SER A 165 -11.32 -3.75 -1.00
C SER A 165 -11.03 -2.25 -1.17
N ASN A 166 -9.78 -1.87 -1.42
CA ASN A 166 -9.43 -0.49 -1.71
C ASN A 166 -9.73 -0.18 -3.19
N THR A 167 -9.98 1.09 -3.51
CA THR A 167 -10.34 1.52 -4.87
C THR A 167 -9.45 2.66 -5.32
N ALA A 168 -8.84 2.59 -6.51
CA ALA A 168 -7.96 3.66 -6.99
C ALA A 168 -7.96 3.77 -8.52
N ALA A 169 -7.26 4.76 -9.06
CA ALA A 169 -6.95 4.79 -10.49
C ALA A 169 -5.96 3.68 -10.87
N SER A 170 -4.88 3.53 -10.08
CA SER A 170 -3.88 2.47 -10.25
C SER A 170 -3.36 2.00 -8.90
N GLY A 171 -3.00 0.71 -8.78
CA GLY A 171 -2.44 0.16 -7.54
C GLY A 171 -3.42 0.28 -6.39
N ALA A 172 -4.63 -0.25 -6.53
CA ALA A 172 -5.69 0.00 -5.56
C ALA A 172 -5.36 -0.59 -4.19
N GLY A 173 -4.79 -1.79 -4.14
CA GLY A 173 -4.17 -2.28 -2.91
C GLY A 173 -2.90 -1.49 -2.59
N ILE A 174 -1.88 -1.64 -3.45
CA ILE A 174 -0.57 -0.99 -3.32
C ILE A 174 -0.18 -0.32 -4.63
N SER A 175 0.18 0.96 -4.57
CA SER A 175 0.86 1.67 -5.65
C SER A 175 2.29 1.98 -5.22
N SER A 176 3.26 1.36 -5.88
CA SER A 176 4.70 1.55 -5.65
C SER A 176 5.30 2.26 -6.86
N GLN A 177 5.74 3.51 -6.68
CA GLN A 177 6.22 4.35 -7.77
C GLN A 177 7.64 4.89 -7.53
N GLY A 178 8.41 4.90 -8.62
CA GLY A 178 9.75 5.46 -8.69
C GLY A 178 10.82 4.38 -8.74
N VAL A 179 11.70 4.46 -9.74
CA VAL A 179 12.64 3.39 -10.13
C VAL A 179 13.57 2.97 -8.97
N GLY A 180 13.89 3.88 -8.05
CA GLY A 180 14.70 3.59 -6.86
C GLY A 180 13.91 3.17 -5.61
N ALA A 181 12.59 3.36 -5.59
CA ALA A 181 11.77 3.00 -4.44
C ALA A 181 11.73 1.48 -4.25
N ARG A 182 11.81 1.02 -3.00
CA ARG A 182 11.81 -0.41 -2.67
C ARG A 182 10.59 -0.79 -1.85
N ALA A 183 9.89 -1.83 -2.27
CA ALA A 183 8.81 -2.45 -1.54
C ALA A 183 9.11 -3.93 -1.26
N THR A 184 8.92 -4.36 -0.01
CA THR A 184 9.03 -5.76 0.41
C THR A 184 7.72 -6.18 1.06
N ILE A 185 7.09 -7.21 0.54
CA ILE A 185 5.76 -7.70 0.95
C ILE A 185 5.90 -9.17 1.36
N LEU A 186 5.59 -9.48 2.61
CA LEU A 186 5.81 -10.79 3.23
C LEU A 186 4.51 -11.28 3.86
N ASP A 187 4.14 -12.54 3.60
CA ASP A 187 3.02 -13.22 4.27
C ASP A 187 1.74 -12.37 4.34
N THR A 188 1.43 -11.66 3.26
CA THR A 188 0.37 -10.62 3.23
C THR A 188 -0.72 -11.04 2.26
N GLN A 189 -1.97 -10.77 2.64
CA GLN A 189 -3.12 -10.91 1.76
C GLN A 189 -3.47 -9.57 1.12
N ILE A 190 -3.58 -9.54 -0.21
CA ILE A 190 -3.99 -8.37 -1.00
C ILE A 190 -5.18 -8.81 -1.83
N SER A 191 -6.38 -8.42 -1.41
CA SER A 191 -7.59 -9.04 -1.94
C SER A 191 -8.72 -8.07 -2.21
N HIS A 192 -9.52 -8.36 -3.24
CA HIS A 192 -10.70 -7.57 -3.62
C HIS A 192 -10.42 -6.10 -3.94
N ASN A 193 -9.18 -5.73 -4.25
CA ASN A 193 -8.85 -4.34 -4.59
C ASN A 193 -9.17 -4.07 -6.07
N MET A 194 -9.70 -2.89 -6.35
CA MET A 194 -10.19 -2.54 -7.69
C MET A 194 -9.56 -1.24 -8.18
N ALA A 195 -8.75 -1.34 -9.23
CA ALA A 195 -8.19 -0.19 -9.92
C ALA A 195 -8.94 0.09 -11.23
N ALA A 196 -9.10 1.36 -11.60
CA ALA A 196 -9.73 1.70 -12.88
C ALA A 196 -8.81 1.38 -14.07
N ASN A 197 -7.49 1.57 -13.92
CA ASN A 197 -6.54 1.51 -15.02
C ASN A 197 -5.58 0.31 -14.89
N ALA A 198 -4.90 0.18 -13.75
CA ALA A 198 -3.67 -0.60 -13.71
C ALA A 198 -3.41 -1.19 -12.33
N GLY A 199 -3.05 -2.48 -12.24
CA GLY A 199 -2.60 -3.09 -11.00
C GLY A 199 -3.70 -3.09 -9.93
N GLY A 200 -4.70 -3.97 -10.07
CA GLY A 200 -5.84 -4.00 -9.14
C GLY A 200 -5.37 -4.23 -7.70
N GLY A 201 -4.60 -5.29 -7.50
CA GLY A 201 -3.91 -5.54 -6.24
C GLY A 201 -2.70 -4.63 -6.10
N ILE A 202 -1.77 -4.72 -7.05
CA ILE A 202 -0.50 -4.00 -7.01
C ILE A 202 -0.17 -3.36 -8.35
N PHE A 203 0.20 -2.08 -8.32
CA PHE A 203 0.95 -1.43 -9.39
C PHE A 203 2.38 -1.17 -8.93
N ASN A 204 3.37 -1.69 -9.66
CA ASN A 204 4.78 -1.51 -9.34
C ASN A 204 5.58 -0.89 -10.50
N ASN A 205 6.17 0.27 -10.22
CA ASN A 205 7.12 0.98 -11.08
C ASN A 205 8.45 1.26 -10.33
N GLY A 206 8.79 0.39 -9.39
CA GLY A 206 10.03 0.42 -8.62
C GLY A 206 10.55 -1.00 -8.36
N ILE A 207 11.42 -1.16 -7.36
CA ILE A 207 11.96 -2.47 -7.00
C ILE A 207 11.03 -3.14 -5.99
N MET A 208 10.55 -4.34 -6.30
CA MET A 208 9.59 -5.03 -5.46
C MET A 208 9.96 -6.49 -5.23
N GLU A 209 9.85 -6.90 -3.98
CA GLU A 209 9.95 -8.29 -3.55
C GLU A 209 8.65 -8.71 -2.86
N ILE A 210 8.08 -9.83 -3.30
CA ILE A 210 6.87 -10.42 -2.74
C ILE A 210 7.16 -11.87 -2.40
N SER A 211 6.92 -12.26 -1.14
CA SER A 211 7.14 -13.61 -0.65
C SER A 211 5.99 -14.09 0.24
N GLY A 212 5.64 -15.37 0.15
CA GLY A 212 4.64 -16.00 1.03
C GLY A 212 3.24 -15.38 0.95
N SER A 213 2.95 -14.60 -0.09
CA SER A 213 1.80 -13.70 -0.13
C SER A 213 0.71 -14.20 -1.07
N THR A 214 -0.52 -13.75 -0.82
CA THR A 214 -1.68 -14.07 -1.66
C THR A 214 -2.27 -12.79 -2.25
N LEU A 215 -2.37 -12.75 -3.58
CA LEU A 215 -3.04 -11.70 -4.33
C LEU A 215 -4.28 -12.31 -4.99
N ASP A 216 -5.47 -12.01 -4.50
CA ASP A 216 -6.68 -12.67 -4.99
C ASP A 216 -7.89 -11.74 -5.20
N HIS A 217 -8.75 -12.08 -6.17
CA HIS A 217 -9.97 -11.31 -6.46
C HIS A 217 -9.74 -9.82 -6.74
N ASN A 218 -8.53 -9.43 -7.18
CA ASN A 218 -8.26 -8.06 -7.54
C ASN A 218 -8.63 -7.81 -9.01
N ALA A 219 -9.02 -6.58 -9.32
CA ALA A 219 -9.51 -6.20 -10.65
C ALA A 219 -8.90 -4.90 -11.16
N ALA A 220 -8.55 -4.86 -12.44
CA ALA A 220 -8.10 -3.65 -13.14
C ALA A 220 -8.41 -3.71 -14.64
N ALA A 221 -8.15 -2.63 -15.39
CA ALA A 221 -8.08 -2.75 -16.85
C ALA A 221 -6.86 -3.60 -17.24
N ALA A 222 -5.65 -3.29 -16.77
CA ALA A 222 -4.46 -4.13 -16.99
C ALA A 222 -3.82 -4.60 -15.67
N GLY A 223 -3.36 -5.86 -15.62
CA GLY A 223 -2.73 -6.42 -14.43
C GLY A 223 -3.68 -6.53 -13.25
N GLY A 224 -4.68 -7.42 -13.34
CA GLY A 224 -5.73 -7.55 -12.32
C GLY A 224 -5.15 -7.77 -10.92
N GLY A 225 -4.26 -8.76 -10.80
CA GLY A 225 -3.52 -9.03 -9.56
C GLY A 225 -2.37 -8.05 -9.39
N LEU A 226 -1.43 -8.05 -10.33
CA LEU A 226 -0.24 -7.22 -10.30
C LEU A 226 0.11 -6.71 -11.71
N GLN A 227 0.45 -5.44 -11.79
CA GLN A 227 1.14 -4.87 -12.96
C GLN A 227 2.52 -4.35 -12.58
N HIS A 228 3.54 -4.73 -13.35
CA HIS A 228 4.93 -4.33 -13.16
C HIS A 228 5.48 -3.62 -14.41
N PHE A 229 6.02 -2.41 -14.27
CA PHE A 229 6.50 -1.59 -15.40
C PHE A 229 7.87 -0.93 -15.22
N GLY A 230 8.50 -1.04 -14.05
CA GLY A 230 9.81 -0.43 -13.86
C GLY A 230 10.50 -0.97 -12.62
N GLY A 231 11.82 -0.84 -12.58
CA GLY A 231 12.66 -1.49 -11.58
C GLY A 231 12.78 -3.00 -11.84
N THR A 232 12.75 -3.79 -10.77
CA THR A 232 12.72 -5.26 -10.83
C THR A 232 11.62 -5.82 -9.94
N LEU A 233 11.04 -6.96 -10.35
CA LEU A 233 10.10 -7.72 -9.54
C LEU A 233 10.68 -9.10 -9.20
N THR A 234 10.62 -9.47 -7.92
CA THR A 234 10.81 -10.86 -7.47
C THR A 234 9.55 -11.33 -6.76
N LEU A 235 8.91 -12.36 -7.30
CA LEU A 235 7.73 -13.00 -6.74
C LEU A 235 8.08 -14.45 -6.38
N THR A 236 8.02 -14.79 -5.09
CA THR A 236 8.43 -16.11 -4.60
C THR A 236 7.38 -16.71 -3.68
N ASN A 237 7.15 -18.02 -3.74
CA ASN A 237 6.28 -18.74 -2.78
C ASN A 237 4.90 -18.07 -2.60
N SER A 238 4.33 -17.53 -3.68
CA SER A 238 3.15 -16.68 -3.62
C SER A 238 2.05 -17.20 -4.53
N THR A 239 0.81 -16.84 -4.22
CA THR A 239 -0.36 -17.23 -5.01
C THR A 239 -1.04 -16.00 -5.59
N LEU A 240 -1.18 -15.95 -6.91
CA LEU A 240 -1.99 -14.97 -7.63
C LEU A 240 -3.20 -15.71 -8.19
N SER A 241 -4.39 -15.48 -7.65
CA SER A 241 -5.58 -16.25 -8.06
C SER A 241 -6.86 -15.47 -8.19
N GLN A 242 -7.73 -15.84 -9.14
CA GLN A 242 -9.05 -15.21 -9.29
C GLN A 242 -8.97 -13.70 -9.52
N ASN A 243 -7.86 -13.20 -10.05
CA ASN A 243 -7.73 -11.81 -10.44
C ASN A 243 -8.23 -11.61 -11.88
N SER A 244 -8.78 -10.42 -12.14
CA SER A 244 -9.43 -10.10 -13.41
C SER A 244 -8.85 -8.84 -14.06
N ALA A 245 -8.57 -8.91 -15.36
CA ALA A 245 -8.19 -7.78 -16.18
C ALA A 245 -9.20 -7.57 -17.33
N GLY A 246 -9.56 -6.32 -17.61
CA GLY A 246 -10.34 -5.96 -18.81
C GLY A 246 -9.51 -6.04 -20.11
N ASP A 247 -8.20 -5.80 -20.00
CA ASP A 247 -7.23 -5.88 -21.08
C ASP A 247 -6.37 -7.13 -20.89
N ASN A 248 -5.09 -6.98 -20.53
CA ASN A 248 -4.11 -8.07 -20.47
C ASN A 248 -3.66 -8.37 -19.03
N GLY A 249 -3.20 -9.60 -18.80
CA GLY A 249 -2.54 -10.00 -17.56
C GLY A 249 -3.51 -10.05 -16.37
N GLY A 250 -4.46 -10.99 -16.38
CA GLY A 250 -5.44 -11.12 -15.30
C GLY A 250 -4.78 -11.31 -13.94
N GLY A 251 -3.82 -12.25 -13.87
CA GLY A 251 -2.99 -12.45 -12.69
C GLY A 251 -1.84 -11.45 -12.64
N LEU A 252 -0.97 -11.51 -13.65
CA LEU A 252 0.31 -10.80 -13.68
C LEU A 252 0.55 -10.19 -15.06
N TYR A 253 0.79 -8.87 -15.09
CA TYR A 253 1.28 -8.16 -16.26
C TYR A 253 2.72 -7.70 -16.01
N ILE A 254 3.64 -8.09 -16.89
CA ILE A 254 5.06 -7.78 -16.82
C ILE A 254 5.46 -6.93 -18.03
N GLY A 255 5.89 -5.69 -17.79
CA GLY A 255 6.50 -4.79 -18.76
C GLY A 255 7.94 -4.38 -18.41
N ALA A 256 8.55 -5.05 -17.43
CA ALA A 256 9.93 -4.84 -16.99
C ALA A 256 10.52 -6.13 -16.42
N SER A 257 11.82 -6.16 -16.10
CA SER A 257 12.51 -7.38 -15.66
C SER A 257 11.88 -8.00 -14.41
N ALA A 258 11.49 -9.27 -14.52
CA ALA A 258 10.84 -9.99 -13.43
C ALA A 258 11.40 -11.41 -13.25
N THR A 259 11.35 -11.89 -12.00
CA THR A 259 11.59 -13.29 -11.64
C THR A 259 10.40 -13.81 -10.84
N VAL A 260 9.83 -14.93 -11.28
CA VAL A 260 8.73 -15.62 -10.61
C VAL A 260 9.16 -17.03 -10.27
N LYS A 261 9.19 -17.35 -8.97
CA LYS A 261 9.68 -18.65 -8.49
C LYS A 261 8.71 -19.30 -7.53
N SER A 262 8.54 -20.62 -7.62
CA SER A 262 7.81 -21.41 -6.63
C SER A 262 6.42 -20.84 -6.34
N SER A 263 5.76 -20.29 -7.36
CA SER A 263 4.52 -19.53 -7.21
C SER A 263 3.39 -20.19 -8.00
N THR A 264 2.15 -19.82 -7.68
CA THR A 264 0.95 -20.33 -8.34
C THR A 264 0.15 -19.18 -8.94
N LEU A 265 -0.06 -19.20 -10.24
CA LEU A 265 -0.96 -18.33 -10.96
C LEU A 265 -2.17 -19.17 -11.39
N TYR A 266 -3.32 -18.97 -10.76
CA TYR A 266 -4.46 -19.88 -10.87
C TYR A 266 -5.81 -19.18 -11.06
N ALA A 267 -6.64 -19.65 -11.99
CA ALA A 267 -8.01 -19.14 -12.17
C ALA A 267 -8.06 -17.63 -12.39
N ASN A 268 -7.05 -17.07 -13.08
CA ASN A 268 -7.04 -15.64 -13.41
C ASN A 268 -7.66 -15.43 -14.80
N ARG A 269 -8.24 -14.25 -15.01
CA ARG A 269 -9.00 -13.92 -16.21
C ARG A 269 -8.51 -12.61 -16.82
N ALA A 270 -8.31 -12.60 -18.13
CA ALA A 270 -8.14 -11.38 -18.93
C ALA A 270 -9.08 -11.44 -20.14
N GLU A 271 -9.74 -10.33 -20.50
CA GLU A 271 -10.55 -10.31 -21.74
C GLU A 271 -9.68 -10.15 -23.00
N GLY A 272 -8.48 -9.58 -22.86
CA GLY A 272 -7.42 -9.57 -23.84
C GLY A 272 -6.53 -10.82 -23.75
N SER A 273 -5.22 -10.61 -23.66
CA SER A 273 -4.20 -11.67 -23.69
C SER A 273 -3.60 -11.98 -22.33
N GLY A 274 -3.15 -13.23 -22.14
CA GLY A 274 -2.44 -13.65 -20.94
C GLY A 274 -3.33 -13.63 -19.72
N SER A 275 -4.31 -14.54 -19.69
CA SER A 275 -5.29 -14.60 -18.59
C SER A 275 -4.62 -14.75 -17.23
N ALA A 276 -3.58 -15.58 -17.14
CA ALA A 276 -2.75 -15.67 -15.95
C ALA A 276 -1.56 -14.73 -16.01
N LEU A 277 -0.84 -14.73 -17.13
CA LEU A 277 0.42 -14.03 -17.29
C LEU A 277 0.54 -13.37 -18.67
N PHE A 278 0.85 -12.08 -18.67
CA PHE A 278 1.20 -11.33 -19.88
C PHE A 278 2.59 -10.72 -19.74
N VAL A 279 3.46 -10.93 -20.73
CA VAL A 279 4.80 -10.34 -20.81
C VAL A 279 4.86 -9.43 -22.04
N ASP A 280 5.23 -8.17 -21.83
CA ASP A 280 5.31 -7.12 -22.86
C ASP A 280 6.75 -6.61 -22.96
N GLU A 281 7.39 -6.83 -24.10
CA GLU A 281 8.72 -6.28 -24.46
C GLU A 281 9.80 -6.38 -23.36
N SER A 282 9.71 -7.40 -22.49
CA SER A 282 10.52 -7.53 -21.29
C SER A 282 10.97 -8.97 -21.03
N GLU A 283 11.89 -9.15 -20.09
CA GLU A 283 12.38 -10.46 -19.68
C GLU A 283 11.68 -10.94 -18.41
N LEU A 284 11.14 -12.16 -18.47
CA LEU A 284 10.64 -12.89 -17.33
C LEU A 284 11.40 -14.20 -17.17
N ILE A 285 11.95 -14.42 -15.97
CA ILE A 285 12.52 -15.70 -15.56
C ILE A 285 11.50 -16.44 -14.68
N MET A 286 11.12 -17.66 -15.06
CA MET A 286 10.18 -18.47 -14.28
C MET A 286 10.77 -19.82 -13.88
N GLY A 287 10.61 -20.23 -12.62
CA GLY A 287 11.02 -21.57 -12.19
C GLY A 287 10.17 -22.13 -11.06
N ASN A 288 9.86 -23.43 -11.12
CA ASN A 288 8.99 -24.12 -10.15
C ASN A 288 7.59 -23.49 -10.02
N THR A 289 7.06 -22.90 -11.10
CA THR A 289 5.81 -22.13 -11.07
C THR A 289 4.68 -22.87 -11.77
N ILE A 290 3.49 -22.83 -11.18
CA ILE A 290 2.26 -23.38 -11.76
C ILE A 290 1.48 -22.23 -12.39
N VAL A 291 1.13 -22.38 -13.67
CA VAL A 291 0.19 -21.50 -14.38
C VAL A 291 -0.98 -22.35 -14.85
N ALA A 292 -2.16 -22.15 -14.28
CA ALA A 292 -3.28 -23.04 -14.52
C ALA A 292 -4.63 -22.33 -14.57
N ARG A 293 -5.54 -22.94 -15.33
CA ARG A 293 -6.95 -22.52 -15.47
C ARG A 293 -7.10 -21.04 -15.83
N ALA A 294 -6.74 -20.67 -17.05
CA ALA A 294 -7.27 -19.44 -17.62
C ALA A 294 -8.71 -19.64 -18.05
N ASP A 295 -9.59 -18.73 -17.62
CA ASP A 295 -11.02 -18.88 -17.87
C ASP A 295 -11.48 -18.25 -19.21
N MET A 296 -10.61 -17.52 -19.93
CA MET A 296 -11.01 -16.80 -21.16
C MET A 296 -9.97 -16.70 -22.29
N ALA A 297 -8.67 -16.74 -22.00
CA ALA A 297 -7.60 -16.64 -23.01
C ALA A 297 -6.49 -17.68 -22.73
N ALA A 298 -5.44 -17.70 -23.54
CA ALA A 298 -4.24 -18.49 -23.22
C ALA A 298 -3.72 -18.11 -21.82
N ASN A 299 -3.20 -19.12 -21.11
CA ASN A 299 -2.62 -18.96 -19.77
C ASN A 299 -1.53 -17.88 -19.78
N CYS A 300 -0.56 -18.06 -20.67
CA CYS A 300 0.54 -17.13 -20.89
C CYS A 300 0.41 -16.46 -22.26
N ALA A 301 0.74 -15.18 -22.35
CA ALA A 301 0.96 -14.50 -23.61
C ALA A 301 2.20 -13.61 -23.55
N ASN A 302 2.89 -13.49 -24.68
CA ASN A 302 4.14 -12.75 -24.79
C ASN A 302 4.10 -11.86 -26.05
N SER A 303 4.20 -10.54 -25.86
CA SER A 303 4.24 -9.53 -26.92
C SER A 303 5.67 -9.04 -27.05
N SER A 304 6.47 -9.73 -27.88
CA SER A 304 7.86 -9.37 -28.19
C SER A 304 8.85 -9.36 -27.01
N GLY A 305 8.48 -9.89 -25.85
CA GLY A 305 9.36 -10.15 -24.72
C GLY A 305 10.01 -11.53 -24.76
N VAL A 306 10.58 -11.96 -23.64
CA VAL A 306 11.22 -13.28 -23.47
C VAL A 306 10.76 -13.93 -22.18
N ILE A 307 10.28 -15.17 -22.27
CA ILE A 307 9.97 -16.02 -21.11
C ILE A 307 11.03 -17.11 -20.99
N ASN A 308 11.92 -16.94 -20.02
CA ASN A 308 13.01 -17.88 -19.72
C ASN A 308 12.56 -18.88 -18.65
N SER A 309 12.28 -20.12 -19.08
CA SER A 309 11.98 -21.22 -18.16
C SER A 309 13.28 -21.70 -17.50
N ALA A 310 13.41 -21.48 -16.20
CA ALA A 310 14.46 -22.02 -15.33
C ALA A 310 14.14 -23.43 -14.79
N GLY A 311 13.16 -24.12 -15.39
CA GLY A 311 12.78 -25.50 -15.08
C GLY A 311 11.58 -25.68 -14.15
N TYR A 312 10.97 -26.88 -14.22
CA TYR A 312 9.87 -27.35 -13.36
C TYR A 312 8.61 -26.47 -13.34
N ASN A 313 8.33 -25.78 -14.45
CA ASN A 313 7.09 -25.03 -14.63
C ASN A 313 6.01 -25.96 -15.20
N LEU A 314 4.76 -25.79 -14.74
CA LEU A 314 3.59 -26.51 -15.27
C LEU A 314 2.59 -25.50 -15.83
N ASP A 315 2.24 -25.65 -17.10
CA ASP A 315 1.21 -24.87 -17.77
C ASP A 315 0.05 -25.80 -18.17
N SER A 316 -1.18 -25.49 -17.77
CA SER A 316 -2.38 -26.24 -18.16
C SER A 316 -3.04 -25.72 -19.45
N GLY A 317 -2.52 -24.66 -20.05
CA GLY A 317 -3.03 -24.03 -21.26
C GLY A 317 -2.35 -24.57 -22.52
N SER A 318 -3.04 -24.46 -23.66
CA SER A 318 -2.53 -24.77 -25.00
C SER A 318 -1.94 -23.55 -25.67
#